data_AF-A0A9W7XUF0-F1
#
_entry.id   AF-A0A9W7XUF0-F1
#
_cell.length_a   1.000
_cell.length_b   1.000
_cell.length_c   1.000
_cell.angle_alpha   90.00
_cell.angle_beta   90.00
_cell.angle_gamma   90.00
#
_symmetry.space_group_name_H-M   'P 1'
#
loop_
_entity.id
_entity.type
_entity.pdbx_description
1 polymer ?
#
loop_
_entity_poly.entity_id
_entity_poly.type
_entity_poly.pdbx_seq_one_letter_code
_entity_poly.pdbx_strand_id
1 'polypeptide(L)'
;MSSASNLNNTALVRTLKIKTNAVKRLVKDRSAYLSEVTAQQQRIETLRAKDGVHEADIRKQNEVLEETVQMIPHTERRIKDSLNDLENLVLSVQSELGSTPEFADAKAAIDEAKGAVPVATNKQHTF
;
A
#
# COMPACT_ATOMS: atom_id res chain seq x y z
N MET A 1 39.17 15.33 -3.30
CA MET A 1 38.01 14.62 -3.88
C MET A 1 37.00 14.10 -2.82
N SER A 2 36.97 14.63 -1.59
CA SER A 2 36.22 13.98 -0.48
C SER A 2 34.88 14.64 -0.09
N SER A 3 34.64 15.92 -0.44
CA SER A 3 33.41 16.62 -0.02
C SER A 3 32.22 16.44 -0.97
N ALA A 4 32.48 16.32 -2.28
CA ALA A 4 31.41 16.16 -3.28
C ALA A 4 30.72 14.78 -3.20
N SER A 5 31.50 13.73 -2.94
CA SER A 5 31.02 12.36 -2.75
C SER A 5 30.08 12.23 -1.55
N ASN A 6 30.36 12.99 -0.48
CA ASN A 6 29.60 12.96 0.77
C ASN A 6 28.26 13.73 0.65
N LEU A 7 28.24 14.84 -0.09
CA LEU A 7 26.99 15.54 -0.43
C LEU A 7 26.07 14.68 -1.31
N ASN A 8 26.64 14.01 -2.32
CA ASN A 8 25.88 13.11 -3.18
C ASN A 8 25.27 11.94 -2.40
N ASN A 9 26.04 11.31 -1.52
CA ASN A 9 25.53 10.24 -0.66
C ASN A 9 24.38 10.72 0.24
N THR A 10 24.52 11.90 0.85
CA THR A 10 23.44 12.52 1.66
C THR A 10 22.15 12.75 0.86
N ALA A 11 22.26 13.21 -0.39
CA ALA A 11 21.11 13.42 -1.26
C ALA A 11 20.44 12.09 -1.67
N LEU A 12 21.24 11.06 -1.97
CA LEU A 12 20.74 9.72 -2.29
C LEU A 12 20.03 9.09 -1.10
N VAL A 13 20.61 9.15 0.10
CA VAL A 13 20.01 8.67 1.35
C VAL A 13 18.67 9.36 1.61
N ARG A 14 18.62 10.70 1.46
CA ARG A 14 17.36 11.46 1.62
C ARG A 14 16.30 10.99 0.64
N THR A 15 16.65 10.82 -0.63
CA THR A 15 15.71 10.39 -1.68
C THR A 15 15.20 8.97 -1.42
N LEU A 16 16.09 8.06 -1.03
CA LEU A 16 15.76 6.68 -0.68
C LEU A 16 14.77 6.63 0.50
N LYS A 17 15.02 7.41 1.56
CA LYS A 17 14.10 7.51 2.71
C LYS A 17 12.74 8.07 2.33
N ILE A 18 12.68 9.07 1.45
CA ILE A 18 11.42 9.65 1.00
C ILE A 18 10.58 8.60 0.26
N LYS A 19 11.17 7.91 -0.72
CA LYS A 19 10.45 6.88 -1.49
C LYS A 19 10.07 5.67 -0.63
N THR A 20 10.95 5.23 0.27
CA THR A 20 10.67 4.17 1.25
C THR A 20 9.46 4.52 2.12
N ASN A 21 9.43 5.73 2.68
CA ASN A 21 8.31 6.17 3.51
C ASN A 21 7.01 6.36 2.72
N ALA A 22 7.08 6.74 1.44
CA ALA A 22 5.90 6.81 0.59
C ALA A 22 5.25 5.43 0.42
N VAL A 23 6.06 4.40 0.11
CA VAL A 23 5.59 3.01 0.00
C VAL A 23 4.96 2.53 1.32
N LYS A 24 5.65 2.72 2.45
CA LYS A 24 5.14 2.32 3.77
C LYS A 24 3.79 2.98 4.12
N ARG A 25 3.60 4.26 3.80
CA ARG A 25 2.33 4.96 4.04
C ARG A 25 1.22 4.34 3.21
N LEU A 26 1.45 4.10 1.92
CA LEU A 26 0.44 3.52 1.05
C LEU A 26 0.04 2.09 1.46
N VAL A 27 1.01 1.28 1.93
CA VAL A 27 0.71 -0.05 2.50
C VAL A 27 -0.19 0.06 3.74
N LYS A 28 0.10 1.03 4.63
CA LYS A 28 -0.75 1.31 5.80
C LYS A 28 -2.13 1.81 5.41
N ASP A 29 -2.25 2.70 4.43
CA ASP A 29 -3.52 3.20 3.91
C ASP A 29 -4.38 2.04 3.40
N ARG A 30 -3.79 1.11 2.64
CA ARG A 30 -4.49 -0.11 2.18
C ARG A 30 -4.97 -0.97 3.34
N SER A 31 -4.13 -1.19 4.35
CA SER A 31 -4.48 -1.96 5.54
C SER A 31 -5.65 -1.31 6.32
N ALA A 32 -5.67 0.02 6.40
CA ALA A 32 -6.77 0.75 7.03
C ALA A 32 -8.08 0.55 6.26
N TYR A 33 -8.08 0.68 4.92
CA TYR A 33 -9.28 0.43 4.11
C TYR A 33 -9.79 -1.01 4.24
N LEU A 34 -8.91 -2.02 4.27
CA LEU A 34 -9.33 -3.41 4.49
C LEU A 34 -9.96 -3.62 5.88
N SER A 35 -9.39 -2.98 6.90
CA SER A 35 -9.93 -3.04 8.26
C SER A 35 -11.31 -2.37 8.33
N GLU A 36 -11.50 -1.25 7.64
CA GLU A 36 -12.77 -0.54 7.55
C GLU A 36 -13.84 -1.38 6.83
N VAL A 37 -13.49 -2.01 5.70
CA VAL A 37 -14.37 -2.96 5.00
C VAL A 37 -14.82 -4.08 5.94
N THR A 38 -13.89 -4.68 6.69
CA THR A 38 -14.20 -5.76 7.63
C THR A 38 -15.14 -5.30 8.74
N ALA A 39 -14.86 -4.14 9.36
CA ALA A 39 -15.69 -3.57 10.41
C ALA A 39 -17.11 -3.23 9.90
N GLN A 40 -17.21 -2.75 8.66
CA GLN A 40 -18.48 -2.40 8.05
C GLN A 40 -19.31 -3.64 7.67
N GLN A 41 -18.67 -4.70 7.17
CA GLN A 41 -19.31 -6.00 6.95
C GLN A 41 -19.90 -6.55 8.26
N GLN A 42 -19.14 -6.54 9.35
CA GLN A 42 -19.62 -6.97 10.67
C GLN A 42 -20.80 -6.13 11.16
N ARG A 43 -20.78 -4.81 10.92
CA ARG A 43 -21.91 -3.93 11.24
C ARG A 43 -23.16 -4.29 10.44
N ILE A 44 -23.02 -4.56 9.14
CA ILE A 44 -24.14 -4.97 8.27
C ILE A 44 -24.72 -6.30 8.71
N GLU A 45 -23.88 -7.28 9.05
CA GLU A 45 -24.31 -8.58 9.59
C GLU A 45 -25.06 -8.42 10.90
N THR A 46 -24.53 -7.59 11.81
CA THR A 46 -25.20 -7.27 13.09
C THR A 46 -26.55 -6.59 12.87
N LEU A 47 -26.67 -5.72 11.86
CA LEU A 47 -27.95 -5.08 11.51
C LEU A 47 -28.95 -6.08 10.95
N ARG A 48 -28.51 -6.99 10.07
CA ARG A 48 -29.36 -8.05 9.50
C ARG A 48 -29.90 -9.01 10.55
N ALA A 49 -29.18 -9.23 11.64
CA ALA A 49 -29.59 -10.12 12.73
C ALA A 49 -30.58 -9.48 13.72
N LYS A 50 -30.87 -8.17 13.61
CA LYS A 50 -31.80 -7.47 14.52
C LYS A 50 -33.22 -7.49 13.98
N ASP A 51 -34.16 -7.82 14.85
CA ASP A 51 -35.59 -7.75 14.53
C ASP A 51 -36.04 -6.30 14.31
N GLY A 52 -36.92 -6.10 13.32
CA GLY A 52 -37.54 -4.80 13.03
C GLY A 52 -36.64 -3.79 12.31
N VAL A 53 -35.45 -4.18 11.83
CA VAL A 53 -34.61 -3.33 10.97
C VAL A 53 -35.24 -3.21 9.58
N HIS A 54 -35.28 -1.98 9.05
CA HIS A 54 -35.83 -1.74 7.72
C HIS A 54 -34.80 -2.04 6.62
N GLU A 55 -35.22 -2.69 5.55
CA GLU A 55 -34.34 -3.06 4.42
C GLU A 55 -33.60 -1.86 3.79
N ALA A 56 -34.19 -0.66 3.85
CA ALA A 56 -33.52 0.55 3.37
C ALA A 56 -32.26 0.89 4.17
N ASP A 57 -32.23 0.60 5.48
CA ASP A 57 -31.07 0.87 6.33
C ASP A 57 -29.91 -0.07 5.99
N ILE A 58 -30.22 -1.35 5.74
CA ILE A 58 -29.23 -2.35 5.30
C ILE A 58 -28.68 -1.95 3.93
N ARG A 59 -29.54 -1.57 2.99
CA ARG A 59 -29.11 -1.08 1.66
C ARG A 59 -28.18 0.11 1.78
N LYS A 60 -28.52 1.09 2.65
CA LYS A 60 -27.68 2.26 2.83
C LYS A 60 -26.29 1.91 3.37
N GLN A 61 -26.20 0.95 4.29
CA GLN A 61 -24.90 0.49 4.77
C GLN A 61 -24.09 -0.26 3.71
N ASN A 62 -24.74 -1.00 2.80
CA ASN A 62 -24.04 -1.62 1.66
C ASN A 62 -23.51 -0.57 0.67
N GLU A 63 -24.24 0.52 0.42
CA GLU A 63 -23.72 1.62 -0.42
C GLU A 63 -22.44 2.21 0.18
N VAL A 64 -22.42 2.48 1.49
CA VAL A 64 -21.22 2.99 2.16
C VAL A 64 -20.09 1.96 2.12
N LEU A 65 -20.38 0.67 2.24
CA LEU A 65 -19.38 -0.38 2.08
C LEU A 65 -18.76 -0.39 0.67
N GLU A 66 -19.60 -0.22 -0.35
CA GLU A 66 -19.16 -0.17 -1.73
C GLU A 66 -18.23 1.02 -1.99
N GLU A 67 -18.55 2.20 -1.45
CA GLU A 67 -17.68 3.40 -1.52
C GLU A 67 -16.29 3.11 -0.93
N THR A 68 -16.20 2.44 0.21
CA THR A 68 -14.92 2.06 0.84
C THR A 68 -14.17 1.02 0.01
N VAL A 69 -14.86 0.01 -0.52
CA VAL A 69 -14.25 -1.04 -1.36
C VAL A 69 -13.65 -0.44 -2.63
N GLN A 70 -14.31 0.56 -3.24
CA GLN A 70 -13.82 1.24 -4.44
C GLN A 70 -12.49 1.99 -4.22
N MET A 71 -12.09 2.29 -2.99
CA MET A 71 -10.81 2.93 -2.67
C MET A 71 -9.61 1.96 -2.73
N ILE A 72 -9.84 0.66 -2.56
CA ILE A 72 -8.78 -0.35 -2.49
C ILE A 72 -8.01 -0.45 -3.82
N PRO A 73 -8.65 -0.61 -5.00
CA PRO A 73 -7.93 -0.71 -6.27
C PRO A 73 -7.08 0.54 -6.58
N HIS A 74 -7.59 1.73 -6.25
CA HIS A 74 -6.85 2.98 -6.43
C HIS A 74 -5.59 3.02 -5.56
N THR A 75 -5.71 2.62 -4.29
CA THR A 75 -4.58 2.56 -3.36
C THR A 75 -3.56 1.50 -3.79
N GLU A 76 -4.01 0.33 -4.24
CA GLU A 76 -3.14 -0.72 -4.79
C GLU A 76 -2.36 -0.26 -6.03
N ARG A 77 -2.99 0.50 -6.94
CA ARG A 77 -2.29 1.09 -8.08
C ARG A 77 -1.18 2.03 -7.62
N ARG A 78 -1.45 2.91 -6.65
CA ARG A 78 -0.44 3.83 -6.10
C ARG A 78 0.71 3.10 -5.41
N ILE A 79 0.43 1.98 -4.73
CA ILE A 79 1.47 1.12 -4.17
C ILE A 79 2.34 0.56 -5.30
N LYS A 80 1.75 0.00 -6.36
CA LYS A 80 2.51 -0.55 -7.52
C LYS A 80 3.41 0.51 -8.15
N ASP A 81 2.90 1.71 -8.38
CA ASP A 81 3.68 2.80 -8.97
C ASP A 81 4.85 3.20 -8.06
N SER A 82 4.60 3.38 -6.76
CA SER A 82 5.63 3.73 -5.78
C SER A 82 6.64 2.61 -5.53
N LEU A 83 6.21 1.35 -5.64
CA LEU A 83 7.03 0.16 -5.53
C LEU A 83 8.03 0.09 -6.69
N ASN A 84 7.55 0.23 -7.94
CA ASN A 84 8.41 0.26 -9.12
C ASN A 84 9.47 1.37 -9.01
N ASP A 85 9.05 2.55 -8.57
CA ASP A 85 9.93 3.70 -8.32
C ASP A 85 11.02 3.40 -7.28
N LEU A 86 10.67 2.72 -6.20
CA LEU A 86 11.61 2.36 -5.14
C LEU A 86 12.56 1.24 -5.57
N GLU A 87 12.06 0.23 -6.28
CA GLU A 87 12.87 -0.86 -6.82
C GLU A 87 13.93 -0.33 -7.79
N ASN A 88 13.53 0.54 -8.73
CA ASN A 88 14.45 1.18 -9.66
C ASN A 88 15.53 1.98 -8.92
N LEU A 89 15.15 2.74 -7.89
CA LEU A 89 16.11 3.50 -7.09
C LEU A 89 17.07 2.59 -6.31
N VAL A 90 16.57 1.51 -5.71
CA VAL A 90 17.39 0.54 -4.96
C VAL A 90 18.43 -0.09 -5.88
N LEU A 91 18.07 -0.44 -7.11
CA LEU A 91 19.03 -0.94 -8.10
C LEU A 91 20.08 0.11 -8.46
N SER A 92 19.69 1.38 -8.62
CA SER A 92 20.61 2.44 -9.04
C SER A 92 21.58 2.91 -7.96
N VAL A 93 21.28 2.69 -6.68
CA VAL A 93 22.11 3.17 -5.54
C VAL A 93 22.81 2.05 -4.77
N GLN A 94 22.74 0.81 -5.26
CA GLN A 94 23.30 -0.37 -4.58
C GLN A 94 24.81 -0.27 -4.34
N SER A 95 25.57 0.32 -5.25
CA SER A 95 27.02 0.54 -5.13
C SER A 95 27.38 1.55 -4.04
N GLU A 96 26.54 2.57 -3.85
CA GLU A 96 26.78 3.70 -2.97
C GLU A 96 26.23 3.47 -1.56
N LEU A 97 25.07 2.83 -1.47
CA LEU A 97 24.26 2.72 -0.24
C LEU A 97 24.03 1.27 0.21
N GLY A 98 24.51 0.26 -0.52
CA GLY A 98 24.15 -1.14 -0.30
C GLY A 98 24.35 -1.71 1.11
N SER A 99 25.24 -1.09 1.90
CA SER A 99 25.54 -1.48 3.29
C SER A 99 24.90 -0.57 4.34
N THR A 100 24.07 0.40 3.94
CA THR A 100 23.44 1.34 4.89
C THR A 100 22.12 0.78 5.45
N PRO A 101 21.74 1.20 6.67
CA PRO A 101 20.44 0.85 7.23
C PRO A 101 19.27 1.30 6.35
N GLU A 102 19.37 2.45 5.67
CA GLU A 102 18.32 2.95 4.78
C GLU A 102 18.10 2.04 3.56
N PHE A 103 19.16 1.42 3.05
CA PHE A 103 19.06 0.45 1.97
C PHE A 103 18.39 -0.85 2.40
N ALA A 104 18.72 -1.33 3.62
CA ALA A 104 18.02 -2.47 4.22
C ALA A 104 16.52 -2.15 4.45
N ASP A 105 16.21 -0.95 4.95
CA ASP A 105 14.84 -0.50 5.19
C ASP A 105 14.03 -0.39 3.88
N ALA A 106 14.65 0.11 2.81
CA ALA A 106 14.04 0.17 1.49
C ALA A 106 13.69 -1.23 0.96
N LYS A 107 14.59 -2.21 1.11
CA LYS A 107 14.32 -3.61 0.72
C LYS A 107 13.20 -4.23 1.54
N ALA A 108 13.18 -4.02 2.85
CA ALA A 108 12.09 -4.49 3.70
C ALA A 108 10.73 -3.88 3.29
N ALA A 109 10.70 -2.60 2.94
CA ALA A 109 9.48 -1.93 2.46
C ALA A 109 9.02 -2.47 1.09
N ILE A 110 9.95 -2.84 0.19
CA ILE A 110 9.64 -3.50 -1.08
C ILE A 110 8.95 -4.85 -0.83
N ASP A 111 9.51 -5.66 0.07
CA ASP A 111 8.97 -6.99 0.39
C ASP A 111 7.58 -6.89 1.03
N GLU A 112 7.41 -5.96 1.98
CA GLU A 112 6.10 -5.68 2.60
C GLU A 112 5.06 -5.25 1.56
N ALA A 113 5.43 -4.34 0.65
CA ALA A 113 4.53 -3.86 -0.40
C ALA A 113 4.14 -4.94 -1.41
N LYS A 114 5.06 -5.85 -1.77
CA LYS A 114 4.77 -7.02 -2.62
C LYS A 114 3.80 -7.99 -1.95
N GLY A 115 3.94 -8.21 -0.65
CA GLY A 115 2.99 -9.01 0.13
C GLY A 115 1.63 -8.31 0.28
N ALA A 116 1.62 -6.98 0.33
CA ALA A 116 0.42 -6.19 0.53
C ALA A 116 -0.44 -6.05 -0.73
N VAL A 117 0.07 -6.22 -1.95
CA VAL A 117 -0.72 -6.03 -3.17
C VAL A 117 -0.88 -7.37 -3.89
N PRO A 118 -2.11 -7.77 -4.27
CA PRO A 118 -2.29 -8.97 -5.06
C PRO A 118 -1.49 -8.85 -6.37
N VAL A 119 -0.54 -9.76 -6.59
CA VAL A 119 0.08 -9.94 -7.90
C VAL A 119 -1.06 -10.28 -8.84
N ALA A 120 -1.24 -9.48 -9.90
CA ALA A 120 -2.25 -9.75 -10.92
C ALA A 120 -1.92 -11.09 -11.57
N THR A 121 -2.42 -12.19 -11.00
CA THR A 121 -2.52 -13.45 -11.69
C THR A 121 -3.58 -13.22 -12.72
N ASN A 122 -3.14 -13.10 -13.97
CA ASN A 122 -3.96 -12.95 -15.15
C ASN A 122 -4.88 -14.18 -15.26
N LYS A 123 -5.98 -14.20 -14.51
CA LYS A 123 -7.06 -15.15 -14.73
C LYS A 123 -7.82 -14.63 -15.94
N GLN A 124 -7.35 -15.02 -17.12
CA GLN A 124 -8.26 -15.29 -18.20
C GLN A 124 -9.28 -16.30 -17.67
N HIS A 125 -10.47 -15.82 -17.33
CA HIS A 125 -11.65 -16.65 -17.24
C HIS A 125 -12.56 -16.24 -18.37
N THR A 126 -12.32 -16.92 -19.49
CA THR A 126 -13.36 -17.38 -20.38
C THR A 126 -14.50 -18.00 -19.57
N PHE A 127 -15.70 -17.45 -19.71
CA PHE A 127 -16.95 -18.19 -19.79
C PHE A 127 -17.81 -17.52 -20.86
#